data_AF-A0AAJ5PBC9-F1
#
_entry.id   AF-A0AAJ5PBC9-F1
#
_cell.length_a   1.000
_cell.length_b   1.000
_cell.length_c   1.000
_cell.angle_alpha   90.00
_cell.angle_beta   90.00
_cell.angle_gamma   90.00
#
_symmetry.space_group_name_H-M   'P 1'
#
loop_
_entity.id
_entity.type
_entity.pdbx_description
1 polymer ?
#
loop_
_entity_poly.entity_id
_entity_poly.type
_entity_poly.pdbx_seq_one_letter_code
_entity_poly.pdbx_strand_id
1 'polypeptide(L)'
;MLLGEEEVPEKGFKITTWVGERGQHYVEVASKNPLNKEELRKFYSAISDLTGWKDTREVMVGIGKWGLENHSTMRYDDYAETER
;
A
#
# COMPACT_ATOMS: atom_id res chain seq x y z
N MET A 1 15.08 16.05 5.64
CA MET A 1 14.97 14.88 4.75
C MET A 1 15.47 13.68 5.53
N LEU A 2 14.62 12.68 5.72
CA LEU A 2 15.04 11.39 6.29
C LEU A 2 15.85 10.64 5.21
N LEU A 3 16.97 10.04 5.60
CA LEU A 3 17.84 9.29 4.70
C LEU A 3 17.07 8.11 4.10
N GLY A 4 16.93 8.05 2.77
CA GLY A 4 16.39 6.89 2.05
C GLY A 4 15.00 7.05 1.42
N GLU A 5 14.40 8.24 1.41
CA GLU A 5 13.22 8.48 0.57
C GLU A 5 13.63 8.56 -0.90
N GLU A 6 13.52 7.44 -1.62
CA GLU A 6 13.56 7.48 -3.09
C GLU A 6 12.41 8.33 -3.62
N GLU A 7 12.69 9.28 -4.52
CA GLU A 7 11.64 10.08 -5.16
C GLU A 7 10.79 9.21 -6.10
N VAL A 8 9.51 9.55 -6.27
CA VAL A 8 8.68 8.86 -7.25
C VAL A 8 9.21 9.14 -8.66
N PRO A 9 9.51 8.10 -9.47
CA PRO A 9 10.07 8.29 -10.80
C PRO A 9 9.09 9.05 -11.70
N GLU A 10 9.61 9.85 -12.64
CA GLU A 10 8.79 10.59 -13.61
C GLU A 10 7.86 9.68 -14.43
N LYS A 11 8.32 8.47 -14.71
CA LYS A 11 7.56 7.42 -15.39
C LYS A 11 7.63 6.15 -14.55
N GLY A 12 6.53 5.83 -13.89
CA GLY A 12 6.39 4.60 -13.10
C GLY A 12 5.65 4.83 -11.81
N PHE A 13 5.97 4.00 -10.83
CA PHE A 13 5.43 4.05 -9.49
C PHE A 13 6.53 3.66 -8.50
N LYS A 14 6.39 4.12 -7.26
CA LYS A 14 7.16 3.66 -6.10
C LYS A 14 6.25 2.80 -5.25
N ILE A 15 6.77 1.67 -4.78
CA ILE A 15 6.08 0.83 -3.80
C ILE A 15 6.86 0.90 -2.50
N THR A 16 6.17 1.27 -1.41
CA THR A 16 6.76 1.33 -0.07
C THR A 16 5.99 0.39 0.84
N THR A 17 6.71 -0.32 1.72
CA THR A 17 6.10 -1.18 2.73
C THR A 17 6.60 -0.83 4.12
N TRP A 18 5.72 -0.80 5.12
CA TRP A 18 6.11 -0.61 6.53
C TRP A 18 5.21 -1.40 7.46
N VAL A 19 5.68 -1.58 8.70
CA VAL A 19 4.93 -2.23 9.78
C VAL A 19 4.48 -1.15 10.77
N GLY A 20 3.19 -1.13 11.09
CA GLY A 20 2.61 -0.25 12.10
C GLY A 20 2.92 -0.71 13.52
N GLU A 21 2.66 0.17 14.50
CA GLU A 21 2.98 -0.07 15.91
C GLU A 21 2.33 -1.31 16.52
N ARG A 22 1.22 -1.78 15.94
CA ARG A 22 0.48 -2.96 16.40
C ARG A 22 0.60 -4.13 15.41
N GLY A 23 1.71 -4.22 14.67
CA GLY A 23 1.99 -5.34 13.75
C GLY A 23 1.24 -5.30 12.42
N GLN A 24 0.48 -4.24 12.12
CA GLN A 24 -0.20 -4.09 10.82
C GLN A 24 0.83 -3.93 9.71
N HIS A 25 0.63 -4.60 8.59
CA HIS A 25 1.45 -4.40 7.40
C HIS A 25 0.79 -3.37 6.49
N TYR A 26 1.57 -2.44 5.97
CA TYR A 26 1.09 -1.43 5.01
C TYR A 26 1.88 -1.53 3.72
N VAL A 27 1.15 -1.39 2.61
CA VAL A 27 1.72 -1.29 1.26
C VAL A 27 1.17 -0.03 0.62
N GLU A 28 2.04 0.88 0.24
CA GLU A 28 1.70 2.10 -0.49
C GLU A 28 2.25 2.06 -1.91
N VAL A 29 1.43 2.48 -2.86
CA VAL A 29 1.78 2.78 -4.24
C VAL A 29 1.68 4.28 -4.45
N ALA A 30 2.79 4.92 -4.83
CA ALA A 30 2.86 6.33 -5.18
C ALA A 30 3.22 6.52 -6.66
N SER A 31 2.54 7.43 -7.36
CA SER A 31 2.82 7.76 -8.77
C SER A 31 2.50 9.22 -9.10
N LYS A 32 3.30 9.85 -9.95
CA LYS A 32 2.96 11.17 -10.53
C LYS A 32 1.76 11.10 -11.48
N ASN A 33 1.40 9.90 -11.96
CA ASN A 33 0.23 9.66 -12.80
C ASN A 33 -1.00 9.20 -11.98
N PRO A 34 -2.23 9.42 -12.49
CA PRO A 34 -3.43 8.89 -11.86
C PRO A 34 -3.37 7.37 -11.69
N LEU A 35 -3.73 6.88 -10.51
CA LEU A 35 -3.76 5.45 -10.22
C LEU A 35 -5.10 4.84 -10.65
N ASN A 36 -5.05 3.71 -11.36
CA ASN A 36 -6.25 2.96 -11.75
C ASN A 36 -6.75 2.09 -10.59
N LYS A 37 -8.00 2.33 -10.16
CA LYS A 37 -8.60 1.62 -9.01
C LYS A 37 -8.74 0.10 -9.22
N GLU A 38 -9.02 -0.35 -10.43
CA GLU A 38 -9.20 -1.78 -10.72
C GLU A 38 -7.84 -2.51 -10.70
N GLU A 39 -6.81 -1.91 -11.26
CA GLU A 39 -5.45 -2.46 -11.25
C GLU A 39 -4.88 -2.49 -9.83
N LEU A 40 -5.09 -1.43 -9.05
CA LEU A 40 -4.71 -1.40 -7.63
C LEU A 40 -5.40 -2.51 -6.84
N ARG A 41 -6.68 -2.77 -7.07
CA ARG A 41 -7.39 -3.88 -6.41
C ARG A 41 -6.76 -5.24 -6.75
N LYS A 42 -6.43 -5.48 -8.02
CA LYS A 42 -5.76 -6.70 -8.47
C LYS A 42 -4.38 -6.83 -7.82
N PHE A 43 -3.61 -5.75 -7.80
CA PHE A 43 -2.30 -5.70 -7.16
C PHE A 43 -2.38 -6.04 -5.67
N TYR A 44 -3.23 -5.36 -4.90
CA TYR A 44 -3.36 -5.62 -3.47
C TYR A 44 -3.91 -7.01 -3.14
N SER A 45 -4.78 -7.57 -3.99
CA SER A 45 -5.24 -8.95 -3.85
C SER A 45 -4.08 -9.93 -4.06
N ALA A 46 -3.23 -9.70 -5.06
CA ALA A 46 -2.05 -10.53 -5.30
C ALA A 46 -1.04 -10.48 -4.14
N ILE A 47 -0.91 -9.35 -3.45
CA ILE A 47 -0.10 -9.28 -2.22
C ILE A 47 -0.70 -10.17 -1.13
N SER A 48 -2.01 -10.09 -0.88
CA SER A 48 -2.72 -10.96 0.07
C SER A 48 -2.48 -12.44 -0.24
N ASP A 49 -2.66 -12.83 -1.51
CA ASP A 49 -2.46 -14.22 -1.96
C ASP A 49 -1.01 -14.69 -1.79
N LEU A 50 -0.04 -13.80 -1.99
CA LEU A 50 1.39 -14.11 -1.87
C LEU A 50 1.86 -14.22 -0.43
N THR A 51 1.39 -13.33 0.45
CA THR A 51 1.88 -13.22 1.83
C THR A 51 1.03 -13.97 2.84
N GLY A 52 -0.22 -14.28 2.49
CA GLY A 52 -1.23 -14.76 3.43
C GLY A 52 -1.73 -13.69 4.40
N TRP A 53 -1.35 -12.42 4.24
CA TRP A 53 -1.87 -11.36 5.10
C TRP A 53 -3.33 -11.05 4.77
N LYS A 54 -4.16 -10.88 5.80
CA LYS A 54 -5.58 -10.64 5.60
C LYS A 54 -5.81 -9.24 5.05
N ASP A 55 -6.42 -9.18 3.86
CA ASP A 55 -7.00 -7.96 3.33
C ASP A 55 -8.20 -7.59 4.22
N THR A 56 -8.06 -6.55 5.03
CA THR A 56 -9.25 -5.93 5.60
C THR A 56 -9.91 -5.19 4.46
N ARG A 57 -10.80 -5.88 3.73
CA ARG A 57 -11.46 -5.50 2.44
C ARG A 57 -12.01 -4.08 2.33
N GLU A 58 -12.00 -3.29 3.40
CA GLU A 58 -12.46 -1.90 3.49
C GLU A 58 -11.33 -0.86 3.54
N VAL A 59 -10.06 -1.24 3.70
CA VAL A 59 -9.03 -0.29 4.14
C VAL A 59 -8.03 0.07 3.03
N MET A 60 -8.55 0.63 1.92
CA MET A 60 -7.75 1.60 1.16
C MET A 60 -7.71 2.90 1.99
N VAL A 61 -6.67 3.05 2.83
CA VAL A 61 -6.54 4.13 3.83
C VAL A 61 -6.43 5.52 3.19
N GLY A 62 -6.01 5.58 1.92
CA GLY A 62 -6.00 6.79 1.15
C GLY A 62 -5.91 6.42 -0.32
N ILE A 63 -6.83 6.94 -1.13
CA ILE A 63 -6.64 7.07 -2.58
C ILE A 63 -6.78 8.55 -2.87
N GLY A 64 -5.71 9.20 -3.32
CA GLY A 64 -5.78 10.62 -3.58
C GLY A 64 -4.43 11.25 -3.85
N LYS A 65 -4.48 12.54 -4.17
CA LYS A 65 -3.28 13.33 -4.44
C LYS A 65 -2.73 13.89 -3.13
N TRP A 66 -1.50 13.54 -2.77
CA TRP A 66 -0.74 14.16 -1.69
C TRP A 66 0.42 14.95 -2.32
N GLY A 67 0.41 16.27 -2.15
CA GLY A 67 1.35 17.14 -2.86
C GLY A 67 1.21 17.03 -4.38
N LEU A 68 2.26 16.55 -5.05
CA LEU A 68 2.32 16.37 -6.52
C LEU A 68 2.04 14.94 -6.97
N GLU A 69 1.85 14.01 -6.04
CA GLU A 69 1.82 12.57 -6.29
C GLU A 69 0.45 11.99 -5.93
N ASN A 70 0.07 10.92 -6.63
CA ASN A 70 -1.11 10.12 -6.34
C ASN A 70 -0.67 8.94 -5.49
N HIS A 71 -1.33 8.73 -4.36
CA HIS A 71 -1.04 7.64 -3.44
C HIS A 71 -2.23 6.70 -3.35
N SER A 72 -1.94 5.43 -3.16
CA SER A 72 -2.87 4.41 -2.72
C SER A 72 -2.19 3.59 -1.63
N THR A 73 -2.87 3.37 -0.50
CA THR A 73 -2.31 2.56 0.59
C THR A 73 -3.29 1.49 1.02
N MET A 74 -2.82 0.25 1.11
CA MET A 74 -3.56 -0.89 1.67
C MET A 74 -2.94 -1.30 3.00
N ARG A 75 -3.80 -1.59 3.98
CA ARG A 75 -3.42 -2.21 5.25
C ARG A 75 -3.77 -3.70 5.21
N TYR A 76 -2.88 -4.52 5.74
CA TYR A 76 -3.09 -5.93 6.00
C TYR A 76 -2.84 -6.26 7.47
N ASP A 77 -3.51 -7.29 7.97
CA ASP A 77 -3.29 -7.85 9.31
C ASP A 77 -2.70 -9.26 9.21
N ASP A 78 -1.86 -9.66 10.17
CA ASP A 78 -1.32 -11.02 10.24
C ASP A 78 -2.42 -12.02 10.64
N TYR A 79 -2.46 -13.16 9.96
CA TYR A 79 -3.41 -14.25 10.24
C TYR A 79 -3.25 -14.78 11.67
N ALA A 80 -2.03 -14.79 12.21
CA ALA A 80 -1.72 -15.39 13.52
C ALA A 80 -2.39 -14.68 14.71
N GLU A 81 -2.71 -13.39 14.60
CA GLU A 81 -3.30 -12.63 15.71
C GLU A 81 -4.83 -12.54 15.68
N THR A 82 -5.47 -12.88 14.56
CA THR A 82 -6.93 -12.70 14.40
C THR A 82 -7.80 -13.90 14.82
N GLU A 83 -7.18 -15.01 15.24
CA GLU A 83 -7.87 -16.20 15.79
C GLU A 83 -7.76 -16.34 17.33
N ARG A 84 -7.37 -15.29 18.05
CA ARG A 84 -7.30 -15.29 19.53
C ARG A 84 -8.55 -14.73 20.21
#